data_AF-A0A485A7J2-F1
#
_entry.id   AF-A0A485A7J2-F1
#
_cell.length_a   1.000
_cell.length_b   1.000
_cell.length_c   1.000
_cell.angle_alpha   90.00
_cell.angle_beta   90.00
_cell.angle_gamma   90.00
#
_symmetry.space_group_name_H-M   'P 1'
#
loop_
_entity.id
_entity.type
_entity.pdbx_description
1 polymer ?
#
loop_
_entity_poly.entity_id
_entity_poly.type
_entity_poly.pdbx_seq_one_letter_code
_entity_poly.pdbx_strand_id
1 'polypeptide(L)'
;MGYLGSLLFSRSATSERPGAQRRNRSETNRLFLSGFAPYAEKNGAFISGVLDTFSQADALTLSQRPQSITLLAKTMGLPETVIASYLDHRPPTTITPVSAETAARQQQTADLFYENKLVPKKVDIRTRIWQPATAPRSEIMSLNMFWFLPTHGDGRYLGTEEGARPVDYGYLQQIAQTADRLGFTGVLIPTGRSCEDAWLVAASMIPVTQRLKISCCPAPERDLSDCRRPPGATLDRLSNGRALFNLVTGSDPQELAGDGVFLDHTERYEASSEFTHIWRRLMEGETVTFNGKHQRVRGAKLLFPPLQQPRPPLYFGGSSDVAQDLAAEQVRSLSHLGRAPGAGGGKNRPGA
;
A
#
# COMPACT_ATOMS: atom_id res chain seq x y z
N MET A 1 -19.59 12.27 11.38
CA MET A 1 -18.49 13.09 11.94
C MET A 1 -17.20 12.70 11.22
N GLY A 2 -16.76 13.49 10.25
CA GLY A 2 -15.60 13.18 9.41
C GLY A 2 -14.32 13.79 9.99
N TYR A 3 -13.41 12.96 10.49
CA TYR A 3 -12.06 13.36 10.87
C TYR A 3 -11.19 13.45 9.61
N LEU A 4 -11.22 14.60 8.94
CA LEU A 4 -10.13 15.00 8.04
C LEU A 4 -9.03 15.57 8.93
N GLY A 5 -7.90 14.89 9.03
CA GLY A 5 -6.63 15.43 9.56
C GLY A 5 -5.57 15.22 8.49
N SER A 6 -4.96 16.30 8.01
CA SER A 6 -4.05 16.27 6.86
C SER A 6 -2.64 16.62 7.32
N LEU A 7 -1.67 15.70 7.25
CA LEU A 7 -0.27 16.07 7.49
C LEU A 7 0.24 17.05 6.43
N LEU A 8 0.98 18.06 6.89
CA LEU A 8 1.71 19.02 6.07
C LEU A 8 3.18 18.96 6.51
N PHE A 9 4.09 18.73 5.56
CA PHE A 9 5.54 18.88 5.73
C PHE A 9 6.04 19.97 4.79
N SER A 10 7.12 20.67 5.15
CA SER A 10 7.67 21.78 4.34
C SER A 10 9.16 21.59 4.15
N ARG A 11 9.63 21.79 2.92
CA ARG A 11 11.05 21.91 2.61
C ARG A 11 11.46 23.36 2.92
N SER A 12 12.37 23.58 3.87
CA SER A 12 12.93 24.90 4.13
C SER A 12 14.30 25.01 3.47
N ALA A 13 14.52 26.10 2.73
CA ALA A 13 15.84 26.48 2.23
C ALA A 13 16.32 27.67 3.08
N THR A 14 17.38 27.47 3.85
CA THR A 14 18.04 28.57 4.58
C THR A 14 19.00 29.27 3.63
N SER A 15 18.64 30.46 3.17
CA SER A 15 19.54 31.38 2.46
C SER A 15 19.87 32.55 3.38
N GLU A 16 20.99 32.46 4.12
CA GLU A 16 21.58 33.64 4.74
C GLU A 16 22.35 34.44 3.68
N ARG A 17 21.76 35.52 3.19
CA ARG A 17 22.49 36.62 2.56
C ARG A 17 21.94 37.96 3.06
N PRO A 18 22.78 38.85 3.62
CA PRO A 18 22.36 40.20 3.97
C PRO A 18 22.20 41.04 2.70
N GLY A 19 21.03 41.66 2.54
CA GLY A 19 20.83 42.77 1.59
C GLY A 19 20.46 42.38 0.15
N ALA A 20 19.22 41.94 -0.08
CA ALA A 20 18.57 42.09 -1.40
C ALA A 20 17.04 41.99 -1.26
N GLN A 21 16.39 43.14 -1.10
CA GLN A 21 14.94 43.26 -1.06
C GLN A 21 14.40 43.30 -2.51
N ARG A 22 14.23 42.14 -3.16
CA ARG A 22 13.47 42.02 -4.42
C ARG A 22 12.62 40.75 -4.47
N ARG A 23 11.29 40.96 -4.43
CA ARG A 23 10.18 40.10 -4.86
C ARG A 23 10.46 38.60 -4.96
N ASN A 24 10.27 37.89 -3.85
CA ASN A 24 10.17 36.43 -3.82
C ASN A 24 8.78 35.99 -4.34
N ARG A 25 8.64 35.84 -5.67
CA ARG A 25 7.51 35.14 -6.32
C ARG A 25 8.09 34.02 -7.18
N SER A 26 8.56 32.94 -6.56
CA SER A 26 8.68 31.59 -7.15
C SER A 26 9.36 30.62 -6.17
N GLU A 27 8.61 30.13 -5.18
CA GLU A 27 8.99 28.90 -4.44
C GLU A 27 8.12 27.74 -4.96
N THR A 28 8.42 27.26 -6.16
CA THR A 28 7.56 26.31 -6.90
C THR A 28 8.02 24.86 -6.75
N ASN A 29 8.40 24.40 -5.55
CA ASN A 29 8.63 22.98 -5.30
C ASN A 29 8.50 22.62 -3.81
N ARG A 30 7.25 22.49 -3.34
CA ARG A 30 6.93 21.94 -2.02
C ARG A 30 6.20 20.61 -2.21
N LEU A 31 6.80 19.52 -1.74
CA LEU A 31 6.18 18.19 -1.73
C LEU A 31 5.41 18.04 -0.41
N PHE A 32 4.11 17.82 -0.49
CA PHE A 32 3.24 17.60 0.67
C PHE A 32 2.92 16.11 0.78
N LEU A 33 3.27 15.49 1.91
CA LEU A 33 2.89 14.12 2.24
C LEU A 33 1.76 14.17 3.27
N SER A 34 0.55 13.78 2.87
CA SER A 34 -0.59 13.66 3.78
C SER A 34 -0.63 12.25 4.38
N GLY A 35 -0.75 12.17 5.69
CA GLY A 35 -0.97 10.93 6.44
C GLY A 35 -2.14 11.09 7.41
N PHE A 36 -2.59 9.98 7.99
CA PHE A 36 -3.66 9.96 8.97
C PHE A 36 -3.11 10.47 10.32
N ALA A 37 -3.72 11.48 10.95
CA ALA A 37 -3.21 12.07 12.20
C ALA A 37 -2.93 11.04 13.32
N PRO A 38 -3.82 10.06 13.59
CA PRO A 38 -3.54 8.98 14.55
C PRO A 38 -2.33 8.12 14.19
N TYR A 39 -2.04 7.94 12.90
CA TYR A 39 -0.87 7.20 12.45
C TYR A 39 0.41 7.98 12.72
N ALA A 40 0.43 9.28 12.45
CA ALA A 40 1.61 10.10 12.68
C ALA A 40 1.92 10.29 14.17
N GLU A 41 0.89 10.47 15.00
CA GLU A 41 1.03 10.49 16.45
C GLU A 41 1.61 9.18 16.99
N LYS A 42 1.14 8.03 16.48
CA LYS A 42 1.61 6.70 16.90
C LYS A 42 3.02 6.36 16.37
N ASN A 43 3.42 6.90 15.22
CA ASN A 43 4.64 6.50 14.51
C ASN A 43 5.65 7.66 14.33
N GLY A 44 5.67 8.61 15.26
CA GLY A 44 6.45 9.84 15.10
C GLY A 44 7.94 9.63 14.88
N ALA A 45 8.55 8.70 15.63
CA ALA A 45 9.97 8.36 15.48
C ALA A 45 10.29 7.75 14.11
N PHE A 46 9.39 6.93 13.55
CA PHE A 46 9.53 6.37 12.21
C PHE A 46 9.49 7.48 11.16
N ILE A 47 8.51 8.38 11.26
CA ILE A 47 8.37 9.51 10.33
C ILE A 47 9.63 10.38 10.37
N SER A 48 10.12 10.73 11.56
CA SER A 48 11.39 11.46 11.71
C SER A 48 12.56 10.71 11.05
N GLY A 49 12.70 9.40 11.27
CA GLY A 49 13.77 8.60 10.66
C GLY A 49 13.71 8.54 9.13
N VAL A 50 12.50 8.52 8.55
CA VAL A 50 12.31 8.59 7.09
C VAL A 50 12.73 9.97 6.56
N LEU A 51 12.34 11.06 7.23
CA LEU A 51 12.72 12.43 6.83
C LEU A 51 14.24 12.63 6.94
N ASP A 52 14.87 12.05 7.96
CA ASP A 52 16.32 12.07 8.14
C ASP A 52 17.02 11.28 7.03
N THR A 53 16.49 10.10 6.68
CA THR A 53 17.03 9.28 5.58
C THR A 53 16.95 10.01 4.25
N PHE A 54 15.83 10.70 3.98
CA PHE A 54 15.73 11.53 2.78
C PHE A 54 16.69 12.70 2.80
N SER A 55 16.93 13.32 3.95
CA SER A 55 17.93 14.39 4.09
C SER A 55 19.36 13.87 3.88
N GLN A 56 19.67 12.68 4.37
CA GLN A 56 20.97 12.02 4.14
C GLN A 56 21.15 11.65 2.66
N ALA A 57 20.13 11.09 2.03
CA ALA A 57 20.14 10.80 0.60
C ALA A 57 20.33 12.08 -0.23
N ASP A 58 19.70 13.18 0.18
CA ASP A 58 19.88 14.47 -0.46
C ASP A 58 21.31 15.00 -0.33
N ALA A 59 21.94 14.81 0.84
CA ALA A 59 23.33 15.20 1.07
C ALA A 59 24.33 14.42 0.21
N LEU A 60 23.97 13.22 -0.28
CA LEU A 60 24.80 12.48 -1.24
C LEU A 60 24.93 13.20 -2.58
N THR A 61 23.94 14.02 -2.97
CA THR A 61 24.02 14.83 -4.19
C THR A 61 25.14 15.89 -4.13
N LEU A 62 25.57 16.26 -2.93
CA LEU A 62 26.69 17.16 -2.68
C LEU A 62 28.01 16.40 -2.43
N SER A 63 27.98 15.39 -1.55
CA SER A 63 29.19 14.66 -1.13
C SER A 63 29.69 13.63 -2.14
N GLN A 64 28.80 13.05 -2.95
CA GLN A 64 29.09 12.07 -4.00
C GLN A 64 28.58 12.58 -5.35
N ARG A 65 28.95 13.82 -5.65
CA ARG A 65 28.41 14.57 -6.78
C ARG A 65 28.61 13.89 -8.15
N PRO A 66 29.80 13.40 -8.53
CA PRO A 66 29.99 12.74 -9.82
C PRO A 66 29.09 11.50 -9.99
N GLN A 67 29.03 10.65 -8.96
CA GLN A 67 28.19 9.45 -8.96
C GLN A 67 26.70 9.80 -9.02
N SER A 68 26.30 10.85 -8.29
CA SER A 68 24.91 11.33 -8.27
C SER A 68 24.50 11.88 -9.65
N ILE A 69 25.37 12.61 -10.35
CA ILE A 69 25.11 13.11 -11.70
C ILE A 69 24.88 11.95 -12.66
N THR A 70 25.78 10.96 -12.69
CA THR A 70 25.66 9.80 -13.57
C THR A 70 24.39 8.98 -13.27
N LEU A 71 24.08 8.76 -11.99
CA LEU A 71 22.88 8.03 -11.58
C LEU A 71 21.60 8.77 -12.00
N LEU A 72 21.52 10.08 -11.72
CA LEU A 72 20.35 10.89 -12.04
C LEU A 72 20.19 11.08 -13.56
N ALA A 73 21.28 11.28 -14.30
CA ALA A 73 21.27 11.37 -15.76
C ALA A 73 20.71 10.08 -16.39
N LYS A 74 21.20 8.92 -15.94
CA LYS A 74 20.70 7.61 -16.37
C LYS A 74 19.22 7.41 -16.02
N THR A 75 18.81 7.82 -14.82
CA THR A 75 17.44 7.61 -14.33
C THR A 75 16.43 8.55 -15.00
N MET A 76 16.83 9.79 -15.26
CA MET A 76 15.95 10.83 -15.83
C MET A 76 16.03 10.91 -17.36
N GLY A 77 16.97 10.20 -17.99
CA GLY A 77 17.18 10.23 -19.44
C GLY A 77 17.69 11.59 -19.95
N LEU A 78 18.37 12.36 -19.09
CA LEU A 78 18.90 13.69 -19.41
C LEU A 78 20.43 13.66 -19.50
N PRO A 79 21.05 14.52 -20.33
CA PRO A 79 22.51 14.63 -20.37
C PRO A 79 23.09 15.01 -19.01
N GLU A 80 24.24 14.44 -18.65
CA GLU A 80 24.93 14.71 -17.38
C GLU A 80 25.20 16.21 -17.16
N THR A 81 25.48 16.96 -18.23
CA THR A 81 25.69 18.42 -18.18
C THR A 81 24.45 19.19 -17.72
N VAL A 82 23.25 18.71 -18.07
CA VAL A 82 21.98 19.30 -17.64
C VAL A 82 21.73 19.02 -16.15
N ILE A 83 22.00 17.78 -15.72
CA ILE A 83 21.88 17.39 -14.30
C ILE A 83 22.90 18.13 -13.42
N ALA A 84 24.13 18.28 -13.90
CA ALA A 84 25.17 19.05 -13.21
C ALA A 84 24.73 20.50 -12.99
N SER A 85 24.23 21.16 -14.04
CA SER A 85 23.70 22.52 -13.96
C SER A 85 22.52 22.62 -12.98
N TYR A 86 21.59 21.64 -13.00
CA TYR A 86 20.49 21.59 -12.03
C TYR A 86 20.98 21.52 -10.58
N LEU A 87 21.98 20.66 -10.28
CA LEU A 87 22.53 20.52 -8.94
C LEU A 87 23.30 21.77 -8.48
N ASP A 88 23.92 22.52 -9.39
CA ASP A 88 24.61 23.79 -9.07
C ASP A 88 23.67 24.91 -8.63
N HIS A 89 22.48 24.95 -9.21
CA HIS A 89 21.47 25.96 -8.88
C HIS A 89 20.57 25.55 -7.72
N ARG A 90 20.83 24.38 -7.12
CA ARG A 90 20.02 23.82 -6.06
C ARG A 90 20.60 24.19 -4.69
N PRO A 91 19.87 24.95 -3.86
CA PRO A 91 20.33 25.25 -2.51
C PRO A 91 20.39 23.97 -1.66
N PRO A 92 21.27 23.90 -0.64
CA PRO A 92 21.25 22.83 0.34
C PRO A 92 19.86 22.78 1.00
N THR A 93 19.21 21.61 0.97
CA THR A 93 17.91 21.42 1.61
C THR A 93 17.98 20.36 2.68
N THR A 94 17.46 20.67 3.86
CA THR A 94 17.16 19.67 4.89
C THR A 94 15.65 19.50 4.95
N ILE A 95 15.19 18.26 5.02
CA ILE A 95 13.76 17.98 5.14
C ILE A 95 13.41 18.02 6.63
N THR A 96 12.69 19.05 7.04
CA THR A 96 12.28 19.24 8.44
C THR A 96 10.76 19.22 8.58
N PRO A 97 10.22 18.96 9.80
CA PRO A 97 8.83 19.30 10.12
C PRO A 97 8.51 20.77 9.80
N VAL A 98 7.23 21.08 9.60
CA VAL A 98 6.79 22.46 9.32
C VAL A 98 7.15 23.35 10.49
N SER A 99 7.95 24.40 10.22
CA SER A 99 8.35 25.35 11.25
C SER A 99 7.16 26.17 11.75
N ALA A 100 7.25 26.69 12.98
CA ALA A 100 6.23 27.58 13.53
C ALA A 100 6.00 28.83 12.66
N GLU A 101 7.06 29.35 12.04
CA GLU A 101 6.99 30.45 11.08
C GLU A 101 6.21 30.06 9.81
N THR A 102 6.48 28.88 9.26
CA THR A 102 5.76 28.38 8.07
C THR A 102 4.29 28.14 8.39
N ALA A 103 4.00 27.56 9.56
CA ALA A 103 2.64 27.38 10.05
C ALA A 103 1.90 28.71 10.18
N ALA A 104 2.55 29.76 10.70
CA ALA A 104 1.97 31.10 10.82
C ALA A 104 1.67 31.72 9.45
N ARG A 105 2.59 31.61 8.48
CA ARG A 105 2.36 32.10 7.10
C ARG A 105 1.25 31.33 6.39
N GLN A 106 1.15 30.02 6.60
CA GLN A 106 0.05 29.20 6.07
C GLN A 106 -1.29 29.57 6.73
N GLN A 107 -1.32 29.85 8.03
CA GLN A 107 -2.52 30.33 8.72
C GLN A 107 -2.98 31.68 8.15
N GLN A 108 -2.06 32.63 7.98
CA GLN A 108 -2.37 33.93 7.37
C GLN A 108 -2.96 33.77 5.96
N THR A 109 -2.45 32.82 5.18
CA THR A 109 -2.99 32.52 3.84
C THR A 109 -4.39 31.92 3.93
N ALA A 110 -4.63 30.99 4.85
CA ALA A 110 -5.94 30.37 5.07
C ALA A 110 -6.99 31.41 5.53
N ASP A 111 -6.59 32.34 6.39
CA ASP A 111 -7.45 33.44 6.85
C ASP A 111 -7.83 34.37 5.69
N LEU A 112 -6.87 34.76 4.83
CA LEU A 112 -7.15 35.53 3.62
C LEU A 112 -8.12 34.82 2.67
N PHE A 113 -7.99 33.51 2.51
CA PHE A 113 -8.89 32.74 1.63
C PHE A 113 -10.32 32.70 2.19
N TYR A 114 -10.47 32.65 3.51
CA TYR A 114 -11.77 32.72 4.16
C TYR A 114 -12.39 34.12 4.06
N GLU A 115 -11.61 35.17 4.32
CA GLU A 115 -12.05 36.57 4.19
C GLU A 115 -12.51 36.90 2.76
N ASN A 116 -11.83 36.35 1.76
CA ASN A 116 -12.18 36.51 0.34
C ASN A 116 -13.23 35.50 -0.16
N LYS A 117 -13.86 34.73 0.75
CA LYS A 117 -14.91 33.73 0.45
C LYS A 117 -14.49 32.64 -0.54
N LEU A 118 -13.18 32.36 -0.66
CA LEU A 118 -12.64 31.28 -1.48
C LEU A 118 -12.74 29.91 -0.78
N VAL A 119 -12.88 29.91 0.55
CA VAL A 119 -13.22 28.73 1.35
C VAL A 119 -14.42 29.00 2.25
N PRO A 120 -15.37 28.05 2.37
CA PRO A 120 -16.63 28.28 3.07
C PRO A 120 -16.53 28.20 4.59
N LYS A 121 -15.37 27.78 5.14
CA LYS A 121 -15.16 27.59 6.58
C LYS A 121 -13.76 28.04 6.97
N LYS A 122 -13.66 28.61 8.16
CA LYS A 122 -12.38 28.97 8.77
C LYS A 122 -11.59 27.68 9.10
N VAL A 123 -10.30 27.69 8.79
CA VAL A 123 -9.40 26.54 8.99
C VAL A 123 -8.33 26.94 10.00
N ASP A 124 -8.13 26.11 11.02
CA ASP A 124 -6.97 26.21 11.91
C ASP A 124 -5.86 25.28 11.40
N ILE A 125 -4.82 25.86 10.82
CA ILE A 125 -3.68 25.17 10.23
C ILE A 125 -2.84 24.47 11.31
N ARG A 126 -2.74 25.00 12.53
CA ARG A 126 -1.93 24.38 13.60
C ARG A 126 -2.49 23.02 14.00
N THR A 127 -3.81 22.88 14.03
CA THR A 127 -4.47 21.59 14.31
C THR A 127 -4.24 20.53 13.23
N ARG A 128 -3.69 20.92 12.07
CA ARG A 128 -3.41 20.03 10.93
C ARG A 128 -1.93 19.70 10.79
N ILE A 129 -1.06 20.44 11.46
CA ILE A 129 0.37 20.18 11.40
C ILE A 129 0.73 19.20 12.52
N TRP A 130 1.16 18.00 12.13
CA TRP A 130 1.75 17.05 13.06
C TRP A 130 3.09 17.59 13.59
N GLN A 131 3.29 17.49 14.90
CA GLN A 131 4.59 17.78 15.55
C GLN A 131 5.13 16.50 16.19
N PRO A 132 6.43 16.19 16.01
CA PRO A 132 7.04 15.07 16.71
C PRO A 132 7.06 15.38 18.21
N ALA A 133 6.32 14.60 19.00
CA ALA A 133 6.56 14.54 20.43
C ALA A 133 7.98 14.01 20.64
N THR A 134 8.77 14.65 21.51
CA THR A 134 10.06 14.14 22.00
C THR A 134 9.82 12.83 22.74
N ALA A 135 9.74 11.72 22.00
CA ALA A 135 9.60 10.38 22.53
C ALA A 135 10.99 9.72 22.57
N PRO A 136 11.32 9.01 23.66
CA PRO A 136 12.59 8.29 23.77
C PRO A 136 12.72 7.28 22.63
N ARG A 137 13.95 7.12 22.13
CA ARG A 137 14.36 6.26 21.01
C ARG A 137 13.71 4.87 21.12
N SER A 138 12.56 4.69 20.48
CA SER A 138 11.81 3.45 20.49
C SER A 138 12.37 2.49 19.44
N GLU A 139 12.33 1.20 19.76
CA GLU A 139 12.66 0.06 18.90
C GLU A 139 12.46 0.32 17.40
N ILE A 140 13.49 0.01 16.62
CA ILE A 140 13.45 0.04 15.15
C ILE A 140 12.31 -0.87 14.68
N MET A 141 11.19 -0.29 14.25
CA MET A 141 10.12 -1.04 13.58
C MET A 141 10.60 -1.44 12.18
N SER A 142 10.72 -2.74 11.95
CA SER A 142 11.11 -3.32 10.65
C SER A 142 9.97 -3.23 9.63
N LEU A 143 10.25 -2.70 8.43
CA LEU A 143 9.30 -2.71 7.32
C LEU A 143 9.19 -4.12 6.73
N ASN A 144 7.96 -4.60 6.54
CA ASN A 144 7.73 -5.87 5.85
C ASN A 144 7.67 -5.64 4.34
N MET A 145 8.65 -6.15 3.61
CA MET A 145 8.74 -5.99 2.16
C MET A 145 8.18 -7.20 1.45
N PHE A 146 7.27 -6.96 0.49
CA PHE A 146 6.65 -8.00 -0.30
C PHE A 146 7.01 -7.84 -1.77
N TRP A 147 7.11 -8.96 -2.47
CA TRP A 147 7.26 -9.00 -3.93
C TRP A 147 6.00 -9.58 -4.59
N PHE A 148 5.94 -9.61 -5.91
CA PHE A 148 4.82 -10.14 -6.69
C PHE A 148 5.29 -11.24 -7.63
N LEU A 149 4.58 -12.38 -7.66
CA LEU A 149 4.85 -13.44 -8.63
C LEU A 149 4.05 -13.20 -9.92
N PRO A 150 4.72 -13.04 -11.08
CA PRO A 150 4.08 -12.58 -12.31
C PRO A 150 3.37 -13.74 -13.04
N THR A 151 2.34 -14.33 -12.45
CA THR A 151 1.62 -15.49 -13.03
C THR A 151 0.74 -15.17 -14.24
N HIS A 152 0.73 -13.91 -14.70
CA HIS A 152 -0.01 -13.45 -15.88
C HIS A 152 0.91 -13.00 -17.03
N GLY A 153 2.20 -13.32 -16.95
CA GLY A 153 3.22 -12.83 -17.87
C GLY A 153 4.17 -11.84 -17.20
N ASP A 154 5.42 -11.84 -17.67
CA ASP A 154 6.45 -10.89 -17.25
C ASP A 154 7.19 -10.38 -18.48
N GLY A 155 7.81 -9.21 -18.39
CA GLY A 155 8.46 -8.59 -19.53
C GLY A 155 9.10 -7.26 -19.23
N ARG A 156 9.92 -6.80 -20.17
CA ARG A 156 10.60 -5.51 -20.04
C ARG A 156 9.70 -4.31 -20.37
N TYR A 157 8.70 -4.54 -21.21
CA TYR A 157 7.83 -3.50 -21.77
C TYR A 157 6.35 -3.86 -21.54
N LEU A 158 5.51 -2.85 -21.33
CA LEU A 158 4.08 -3.02 -21.11
C LEU A 158 3.32 -3.08 -22.44
N GLY A 159 2.29 -3.94 -22.51
CA GLY A 159 1.37 -3.99 -23.64
C GLY A 159 1.97 -4.52 -24.95
N THR A 160 3.12 -5.21 -24.89
CA THR A 160 3.80 -5.80 -26.04
C THR A 160 4.43 -7.14 -25.67
N GLU A 161 4.58 -8.03 -26.66
CA GLU A 161 5.33 -9.27 -26.53
C GLU A 161 6.84 -9.07 -26.69
N GLU A 162 7.26 -7.90 -27.17
CA GLU A 162 8.67 -7.58 -27.30
C GLU A 162 9.34 -7.59 -25.92
N GLY A 163 10.37 -8.42 -25.76
CA GLY A 163 11.04 -8.60 -24.46
C GLY A 163 10.15 -9.24 -23.38
N ALA A 164 9.04 -9.87 -23.77
CA ALA A 164 8.28 -10.73 -22.88
C ALA A 164 9.10 -11.97 -22.50
N ARG A 165 8.89 -12.42 -21.27
CA ARG A 165 9.50 -13.63 -20.74
C ARG A 165 8.38 -14.65 -20.49
N PRO A 166 8.48 -15.86 -21.08
CA PRO A 166 7.58 -16.94 -20.75
C PRO A 166 7.59 -17.23 -19.25
N VAL A 167 6.41 -17.35 -18.67
CA VAL A 167 6.26 -17.66 -17.24
C VAL A 167 6.03 -19.14 -17.10
N ASP A 168 7.07 -19.84 -16.62
CA ASP A 168 7.01 -21.26 -16.26
C ASP A 168 7.34 -21.45 -14.78
N TYR A 169 7.22 -22.69 -14.31
CA TYR A 169 7.54 -23.05 -12.92
C TYR A 169 8.98 -22.67 -12.54
N GLY A 170 9.95 -22.93 -13.43
CA GLY A 170 11.36 -22.65 -13.17
C GLY A 170 11.61 -21.16 -12.96
N TYR A 171 10.93 -20.31 -13.73
CA TYR A 171 11.01 -18.86 -13.60
C TYR A 171 10.37 -18.36 -12.30
N LEU A 172 9.16 -18.83 -11.97
CA LEU A 172 8.50 -18.48 -10.71
C LEU A 172 9.33 -18.91 -9.49
N GLN A 173 9.94 -20.10 -9.55
CA GLN A 173 10.86 -20.59 -8.53
C GLN A 173 12.07 -19.67 -8.37
N GLN A 174 12.68 -19.20 -9.46
CA GLN A 174 13.82 -18.27 -9.39
C GLN A 174 13.45 -16.97 -8.68
N ILE A 175 12.28 -16.38 -8.97
CA ILE A 175 11.82 -15.16 -8.30
C ILE A 175 11.58 -15.44 -6.82
N ALA A 176 10.84 -16.51 -6.49
CA ALA A 176 10.52 -16.85 -5.11
C ALA A 176 11.78 -17.09 -4.27
N GLN A 177 12.74 -17.89 -4.77
CA GLN A 177 14.01 -18.14 -4.09
C GLN A 177 14.88 -16.89 -3.95
N THR A 178 14.79 -15.96 -4.91
CA THR A 178 15.53 -14.71 -4.83
C THR A 178 14.92 -13.78 -3.79
N ALA A 179 13.59 -13.63 -3.76
CA ALA A 179 12.89 -12.89 -2.73
C ALA A 179 13.17 -13.48 -1.33
N ASP A 180 13.13 -14.81 -1.21
CA ASP A 180 13.44 -15.55 0.02
C ASP A 180 14.86 -15.22 0.51
N ARG A 181 15.87 -15.27 -0.37
CA ARG A 181 17.28 -14.99 -0.02
C ARG A 181 17.56 -13.52 0.28
N LEU A 182 16.90 -12.59 -0.41
CA LEU A 182 17.08 -11.15 -0.20
C LEU A 182 16.37 -10.60 1.04
N GLY A 183 15.59 -11.43 1.74
CA GLY A 183 14.94 -11.06 3.00
C GLY A 183 13.59 -10.36 2.82
N PHE A 184 12.94 -10.55 1.67
CA PHE A 184 11.53 -10.18 1.53
C PHE A 184 10.70 -10.99 2.53
N THR A 185 9.71 -10.35 3.13
CA THR A 185 8.77 -10.98 4.05
C THR A 185 7.89 -12.00 3.33
N GLY A 186 7.49 -11.73 2.10
CA GLY A 186 6.66 -12.64 1.32
C GLY A 186 6.45 -12.25 -0.13
N VAL A 187 5.66 -13.06 -0.82
CA VAL A 187 5.21 -12.82 -2.20
C VAL A 187 3.70 -12.81 -2.29
N LEU A 188 3.16 -11.91 -3.11
CA LEU A 188 1.77 -11.90 -3.55
C LEU A 188 1.64 -12.68 -4.85
N ILE A 189 0.70 -13.62 -4.88
CA ILE A 189 0.32 -14.36 -6.10
C ILE A 189 -1.05 -13.84 -6.52
N PRO A 190 -1.18 -13.25 -7.72
CA PRO A 190 -2.46 -12.72 -8.18
C PRO A 190 -3.45 -13.82 -8.51
N THR A 191 -4.70 -13.43 -8.64
CA THR A 191 -5.81 -14.27 -9.10
C THR A 191 -6.54 -13.58 -10.25
N GLY A 192 -7.15 -14.34 -11.13
CA GLY A 192 -7.87 -13.86 -12.31
C GLY A 192 -7.73 -14.82 -13.48
N ARG A 193 -8.63 -14.75 -14.47
CA ARG A 193 -8.61 -15.65 -15.64
C ARG A 193 -7.34 -15.57 -16.48
N SER A 194 -6.59 -14.48 -16.38
CA SER A 194 -5.30 -14.28 -17.06
C SER A 194 -4.10 -14.82 -16.27
N CYS A 195 -4.31 -15.36 -15.07
CA CYS A 195 -3.26 -15.87 -14.18
C CYS A 195 -3.32 -17.39 -14.08
N GLU A 196 -2.17 -18.03 -13.86
CA GLU A 196 -2.13 -19.40 -13.32
C GLU A 196 -2.81 -19.48 -11.95
N ASP A 197 -3.31 -20.67 -11.58
CA ASP A 197 -4.00 -20.89 -10.30
C ASP A 197 -3.09 -20.57 -9.11
N ALA A 198 -3.53 -19.64 -8.26
CA ALA A 198 -2.73 -19.12 -7.16
C ALA A 198 -2.45 -20.17 -6.08
N TRP A 199 -3.37 -21.10 -5.84
CA TRP A 199 -3.22 -22.13 -4.81
C TRP A 199 -2.17 -23.17 -5.20
N LEU A 200 -2.20 -23.63 -6.46
CA LEU A 200 -1.23 -24.57 -7.00
C LEU A 200 0.16 -23.94 -7.08
N VAL A 201 0.27 -22.70 -7.56
CA VAL A 201 1.53 -21.95 -7.55
C VAL A 201 2.05 -21.84 -6.11
N ALA A 202 1.22 -21.42 -5.15
CA ALA A 202 1.60 -21.29 -3.75
C ALA A 202 2.12 -22.61 -3.16
N ALA A 203 1.40 -23.72 -3.37
CA ALA A 203 1.79 -25.04 -2.88
C ALA A 203 3.13 -25.50 -3.50
N SER A 204 3.33 -25.25 -4.78
CA SER A 204 4.56 -25.64 -5.51
C SER A 204 5.81 -24.87 -5.04
N MET A 205 5.64 -23.70 -4.42
CA MET A 205 6.72 -22.87 -3.88
C MET A 205 7.16 -23.29 -2.46
N ILE A 206 6.36 -24.11 -1.76
CA ILE A 206 6.65 -24.57 -0.40
C ILE A 206 8.02 -25.26 -0.27
N PRO A 207 8.33 -26.33 -1.03
CA PRO A 207 9.57 -27.08 -0.84
C PRO A 207 10.82 -26.33 -1.30
N VAL A 208 10.65 -25.26 -2.08
CA VAL A 208 11.75 -24.51 -2.70
C VAL A 208 12.04 -23.17 -2.01
N THR A 209 11.30 -22.82 -0.95
CA THR A 209 11.50 -21.61 -0.14
C THR A 209 11.52 -21.93 1.35
N GLN A 210 12.29 -21.19 2.14
CA GLN A 210 12.50 -21.49 3.56
C GLN A 210 11.76 -20.56 4.51
N ARG A 211 11.81 -19.24 4.27
CA ARG A 211 11.26 -18.22 5.19
C ARG A 211 10.20 -17.32 4.55
N LEU A 212 10.20 -17.22 3.23
CA LEU A 212 9.28 -16.40 2.45
C LEU A 212 7.83 -16.77 2.75
N LYS A 213 7.01 -15.79 3.13
CA LYS A 213 5.57 -15.99 3.27
C LYS A 213 4.89 -16.01 1.90
N ILE A 214 3.88 -16.87 1.74
CA ILE A 214 3.23 -17.12 0.46
C ILE A 214 1.78 -16.64 0.56
N SER A 215 1.48 -15.54 -0.13
CA SER A 215 0.14 -14.95 -0.12
C SER A 215 -0.70 -15.49 -1.27
N CYS A 216 -1.75 -16.21 -0.94
CA CYS A 216 -2.77 -16.67 -1.88
C CYS A 216 -4.03 -15.81 -1.77
N CYS A 217 -4.77 -15.67 -2.87
CA CYS A 217 -5.98 -14.87 -2.92
C CYS A 217 -7.24 -15.75 -2.96
N PRO A 218 -7.97 -15.96 -1.84
CA PRO A 218 -9.30 -16.55 -1.91
C PRO A 218 -10.25 -15.61 -2.65
N ALA A 219 -11.07 -16.18 -3.54
CA ALA A 219 -12.10 -15.49 -4.33
C ALA A 219 -13.49 -15.97 -3.88
N PRO A 220 -14.12 -15.31 -2.90
CA PRO A 220 -15.32 -15.79 -2.18
C PRO A 220 -16.50 -16.15 -3.05
N GLU A 221 -16.68 -15.41 -4.15
CA GLU A 221 -17.79 -15.57 -5.06
C GLU A 221 -17.59 -16.73 -6.06
N ARG A 222 -16.34 -17.11 -6.36
CA ARG A 222 -16.01 -18.15 -7.36
C ARG A 222 -15.96 -19.54 -6.74
N ASP A 223 -15.56 -19.65 -5.47
CA ASP A 223 -15.35 -20.95 -4.84
C ASP A 223 -16.16 -21.11 -3.53
N LEU A 224 -17.36 -21.68 -3.66
CA LEU A 224 -18.20 -22.06 -2.51
C LEU A 224 -17.57 -23.17 -1.64
N SER A 225 -16.55 -23.87 -2.14
CA SER A 225 -15.85 -24.93 -1.40
C SER A 225 -14.81 -24.37 -0.43
N ASP A 226 -14.24 -23.19 -0.72
CA ASP A 226 -13.29 -22.48 0.15
C ASP A 226 -13.89 -22.11 1.52
N CYS A 227 -15.20 -21.84 1.59
CA CYS A 227 -15.92 -21.65 2.85
C CYS A 227 -16.07 -22.93 3.68
N ARG A 228 -16.12 -24.10 3.03
CA ARG A 228 -16.51 -25.37 3.66
C ARG A 228 -15.31 -26.22 4.04
N ARG A 229 -14.22 -26.11 3.29
CA ARG A 229 -12.94 -26.77 3.55
C ARG A 229 -11.80 -25.86 3.03
N PRO A 230 -11.52 -24.73 3.70
CA PRO A 230 -10.55 -23.78 3.19
C PRO A 230 -9.18 -24.46 3.02
N PRO A 231 -8.61 -24.50 1.80
CA PRO A 231 -7.27 -25.05 1.56
C PRO A 231 -6.20 -24.27 2.33
N GLY A 232 -6.54 -23.07 2.81
CA GLY A 232 -5.65 -22.21 3.60
C GLY A 232 -5.06 -22.87 4.85
N ALA A 233 -5.80 -23.74 5.55
CA ALA A 233 -5.25 -24.43 6.73
C ALA A 233 -4.19 -25.46 6.32
N THR A 234 -4.41 -26.18 5.21
CA THR A 234 -3.43 -27.10 4.64
C THR A 234 -2.20 -26.35 4.16
N LEU A 235 -2.39 -25.25 3.43
CA LEU A 235 -1.27 -24.41 2.94
C LEU A 235 -0.42 -23.91 4.11
N ASP A 236 -1.05 -23.42 5.19
CA ASP A 236 -0.35 -22.96 6.37
C ASP A 236 0.47 -24.09 7.03
N ARG A 237 -0.13 -25.27 7.20
CA ARG A 237 0.54 -26.43 7.78
C ARG A 237 1.71 -26.92 6.94
N LEU A 238 1.51 -27.10 5.63
CA LEU A 238 2.54 -27.59 4.72
C LEU A 238 3.68 -26.57 4.55
N SER A 239 3.36 -25.28 4.60
CA SER A 239 4.37 -24.21 4.54
C SER A 239 5.04 -23.94 5.89
N ASN A 240 4.67 -24.64 6.96
CA ASN A 240 5.16 -24.43 8.32
C ASN A 240 4.89 -23.00 8.85
N GLY A 241 3.65 -22.52 8.72
CA GLY A 241 3.21 -21.25 9.30
C GLY A 241 3.49 -20.02 8.42
N ARG A 242 3.65 -20.22 7.11
CA ARG A 242 4.06 -19.16 6.16
C ARG A 242 2.94 -18.70 5.24
N ALA A 243 1.71 -19.18 5.40
CA ALA A 243 0.60 -18.77 4.55
C ALA A 243 0.14 -17.33 4.88
N LEU A 244 -0.22 -16.59 3.85
CA LEU A 244 -0.96 -15.33 3.98
C LEU A 244 -2.15 -15.39 3.03
N PHE A 245 -3.22 -14.69 3.38
CA PHE A 245 -4.41 -14.63 2.54
C PHE A 245 -4.74 -13.20 2.19
N ASN A 246 -4.95 -12.91 0.91
CA ASN A 246 -5.42 -11.62 0.43
C ASN A 246 -6.79 -11.81 -0.22
N LEU A 247 -7.85 -11.52 0.52
CA LEU A 247 -9.21 -11.58 0.02
C LEU A 247 -9.35 -10.62 -1.16
N VAL A 248 -9.90 -11.11 -2.29
CA VAL A 248 -10.19 -10.29 -3.47
C VAL A 248 -11.66 -10.49 -3.82
N THR A 249 -12.41 -9.40 -3.87
CA THR A 249 -13.77 -9.38 -4.40
C THR A 249 -13.71 -9.03 -5.88
N GLY A 250 -14.18 -9.94 -6.74
CA GLY A 250 -14.18 -9.78 -8.18
C GLY A 250 -14.90 -8.50 -8.64
N SER A 251 -14.28 -7.80 -9.58
CA SER A 251 -14.78 -6.52 -10.08
C SER A 251 -15.41 -6.58 -11.47
N ASP A 252 -14.98 -7.52 -12.32
CA ASP A 252 -15.44 -7.65 -13.71
C ASP A 252 -16.60 -8.66 -13.84
N PRO A 253 -17.82 -8.21 -14.15
CA PRO A 253 -18.97 -9.10 -14.32
C PRO A 253 -18.82 -10.10 -15.47
N GLN A 254 -18.09 -9.77 -16.54
CA GLN A 254 -17.90 -10.70 -17.68
C GLN A 254 -16.95 -11.83 -17.28
N GLU A 255 -15.87 -11.49 -16.57
CA GLU A 255 -14.96 -12.49 -16.01
C GLU A 255 -15.72 -13.43 -15.06
N LEU A 256 -16.47 -12.84 -14.12
CA LEU A 256 -17.27 -13.57 -13.13
C LEU A 256 -18.35 -14.47 -13.74
N ALA A 257 -19.06 -14.00 -14.77
CA ALA A 257 -20.04 -14.82 -15.47
C ALA A 257 -19.39 -16.03 -16.15
N GLY A 258 -18.16 -15.87 -16.64
CA GLY A 258 -17.35 -16.96 -17.17
C GLY A 258 -16.96 -18.02 -16.13
N ASP A 259 -16.95 -17.64 -14.86
CA ASP A 259 -16.70 -18.51 -13.70
C ASP A 259 -18.02 -18.96 -13.02
N GLY A 260 -19.19 -18.65 -13.63
CA GLY A 260 -20.51 -19.04 -13.14
C GLY A 260 -21.11 -18.13 -12.06
N VAL A 261 -20.55 -16.94 -11.85
CA VAL A 261 -20.97 -15.97 -10.83
C VAL A 261 -21.76 -14.82 -11.47
N PHE A 262 -22.98 -14.57 -10.98
CA PHE A 262 -23.92 -13.60 -11.56
C PHE A 262 -24.37 -12.52 -10.56
N LEU A 263 -23.56 -12.25 -9.53
CA LEU A 263 -23.88 -11.30 -8.46
C LEU A 263 -23.64 -9.85 -8.90
N ASP A 264 -24.53 -8.94 -8.48
CA ASP A 264 -24.32 -7.51 -8.67
C ASP A 264 -23.18 -6.96 -7.79
N HIS A 265 -22.81 -5.69 -7.99
CA HIS A 265 -21.70 -5.10 -7.24
C HIS A 265 -21.87 -5.17 -5.72
N THR A 266 -23.06 -4.89 -5.19
CA THR A 266 -23.34 -4.93 -3.76
C THR A 266 -23.34 -6.37 -3.25
N GLU A 267 -23.98 -7.27 -3.98
CA GLU A 267 -24.09 -8.68 -3.62
C GLU A 267 -22.72 -9.37 -3.53
N ARG A 268 -21.75 -8.96 -4.36
CA ARG A 268 -20.37 -9.46 -4.26
C ARG A 268 -19.70 -9.13 -2.92
N TYR A 269 -19.94 -7.93 -2.39
CA TYR A 269 -19.41 -7.55 -1.07
C TYR A 269 -20.18 -8.21 0.08
N GLU A 270 -21.51 -8.38 -0.05
CA GLU A 270 -22.31 -9.17 0.90
C GLU A 270 -21.77 -10.61 0.99
N ALA A 271 -21.58 -11.27 -0.16
CA ALA A 271 -21.02 -12.62 -0.24
C ALA A 271 -19.59 -12.70 0.34
N SER A 272 -18.75 -11.69 0.07
CA SER A 272 -17.39 -11.60 0.62
C SER A 272 -17.39 -11.44 2.15
N SER A 273 -18.34 -10.68 2.71
CA SER A 273 -18.49 -10.53 4.16
C SER A 273 -18.94 -11.83 4.82
N GLU A 274 -19.94 -12.51 4.25
CA GLU A 274 -20.40 -13.81 4.75
C GLU A 274 -19.29 -14.87 4.69
N PHE A 275 -18.53 -14.90 3.60
CA PHE A 275 -17.35 -15.75 3.46
C PHE A 275 -16.31 -15.48 4.56
N THR A 276 -15.96 -14.21 4.75
CA THR A 276 -14.93 -13.80 5.70
C THR A 276 -15.32 -14.15 7.13
N HIS A 277 -16.60 -13.99 7.47
CA HIS A 277 -17.16 -14.41 8.75
C HIS A 277 -16.97 -15.92 8.99
N ILE A 278 -17.36 -16.76 8.02
CA ILE A 278 -17.23 -18.22 8.14
C ILE A 278 -15.75 -18.61 8.20
N TRP A 279 -14.94 -18.12 7.27
CA TRP A 279 -13.52 -18.45 7.14
C TRP A 279 -12.75 -18.11 8.43
N ARG A 280 -12.96 -16.93 9.01
CA ARG A 280 -12.28 -16.49 10.23
C ARG A 280 -12.53 -17.46 11.38
N ARG A 281 -13.80 -17.75 11.65
CA ARG A 281 -14.22 -18.62 12.76
C ARG A 281 -13.71 -20.05 12.58
N LEU A 282 -13.75 -20.58 11.36
CA LEU A 282 -13.18 -21.89 11.04
C LEU A 282 -11.67 -21.93 11.32
N MET A 283 -10.92 -20.91 10.87
CA MET A 283 -9.46 -20.83 11.09
C MET A 283 -9.08 -20.65 12.57
N GLU A 284 -9.95 -20.03 13.35
CA GLU A 284 -9.81 -19.88 14.81
C GLU A 284 -10.23 -21.15 15.59
N GLY A 285 -10.62 -22.22 14.87
CA GLY A 285 -10.90 -23.54 15.44
C GLY A 285 -12.36 -23.76 15.85
N GLU A 286 -13.26 -22.84 15.53
CA GLU A 286 -14.68 -22.96 15.85
C GLU A 286 -15.40 -24.00 14.97
N THR A 287 -16.55 -24.46 15.45
CA THR A 287 -17.55 -25.16 14.63
C THR A 287 -18.63 -24.17 14.21
N VAL A 288 -18.79 -23.97 12.91
CA VAL A 288 -19.61 -22.89 12.35
C VAL A 288 -20.89 -23.46 11.74
N THR A 289 -22.02 -22.91 12.19
CA THR A 289 -23.30 -23.00 11.48
C THR A 289 -23.70 -21.59 11.09
N PHE A 290 -23.90 -21.35 9.80
CA PHE A 290 -24.20 -20.04 9.25
C PHE A 290 -25.23 -20.18 8.13
N ASN A 291 -26.20 -19.25 8.09
CA ASN A 291 -27.30 -19.25 7.13
C ASN A 291 -27.53 -17.82 6.65
N GLY A 292 -26.67 -17.37 5.75
CA GLY A 292 -26.75 -16.04 5.12
C GLY A 292 -27.50 -16.06 3.80
N LYS A 293 -27.46 -14.93 3.10
CA LYS A 293 -28.08 -14.73 1.79
C LYS A 293 -27.31 -15.48 0.70
N HIS A 294 -25.98 -15.50 0.79
CA HIS A 294 -25.09 -16.04 -0.25
C HIS A 294 -24.40 -17.33 0.20
N GLN A 295 -24.12 -17.47 1.50
CA GLN A 295 -23.37 -18.59 2.07
C GLN A 295 -24.20 -19.35 3.11
N ARG A 296 -24.11 -20.69 3.05
CA ARG A 296 -24.76 -21.58 4.01
C ARG A 296 -23.87 -22.77 4.37
N VAL A 297 -23.62 -22.92 5.66
CA VAL A 297 -22.86 -24.04 6.25
C VAL A 297 -23.53 -24.53 7.54
N ARG A 298 -23.38 -25.80 7.86
CA ARG A 298 -23.96 -26.41 9.08
C ARG A 298 -22.94 -27.35 9.69
N GLY A 299 -22.55 -27.09 10.94
CA GLY A 299 -21.56 -27.89 11.64
C GLY A 299 -20.19 -27.93 10.93
N ALA A 300 -19.84 -26.90 10.15
CA ALA A 300 -18.55 -26.84 9.47
C ALA A 300 -17.44 -26.73 10.52
N LYS A 301 -16.40 -27.54 10.40
CA LYS A 301 -15.28 -27.56 11.34
C LYS A 301 -14.00 -27.97 10.61
N LEU A 302 -12.89 -27.32 10.94
CA LEU A 302 -11.57 -27.79 10.53
C LEU A 302 -11.08 -28.90 11.45
N LEU A 303 -10.85 -30.08 10.87
CA LEU A 303 -10.22 -31.20 11.59
C LEU A 303 -8.71 -31.02 11.74
N PHE A 304 -8.10 -30.25 10.84
CA PHE A 304 -6.68 -29.91 10.85
C PHE A 304 -6.56 -28.39 10.97
N PRO A 305 -6.34 -27.86 12.19
CA PRO A 305 -6.22 -26.42 12.39
C PRO A 305 -4.90 -25.88 11.80
N PRO A 306 -4.86 -24.59 11.40
CA PRO A 306 -3.63 -23.92 10.98
C PRO A 306 -2.61 -23.87 12.12
N LEU A 307 -1.34 -23.65 11.77
CA LEU A 307 -0.25 -23.47 12.74
C LEU A 307 -0.25 -22.04 13.30
N GLN A 308 -0.51 -21.03 12.46
CA GLN A 308 -0.51 -19.64 12.90
C GLN A 308 -1.70 -19.33 13.80
N GLN A 309 -1.45 -18.59 14.89
CA GLN A 309 -2.45 -18.19 15.88
C GLN A 309 -2.64 -16.65 15.90
N PRO A 310 -3.88 -16.16 16.15
CA PRO A 310 -5.12 -16.93 16.30
C PRO A 310 -5.58 -17.59 14.99
N ARG A 311 -5.02 -17.15 13.86
CA ARG A 311 -5.22 -17.68 12.51
C ARG A 311 -4.15 -17.11 11.57
N PRO A 312 -3.97 -17.66 10.35
CA PRO A 312 -3.17 -17.01 9.33
C PRO A 312 -3.64 -15.58 9.04
N PRO A 313 -2.73 -14.63 8.77
CA PRO A 313 -3.08 -13.26 8.44
C PRO A 313 -3.97 -13.16 7.19
N LEU A 314 -5.05 -12.38 7.32
CA LEU A 314 -5.95 -12.03 6.23
C LEU A 314 -5.78 -10.53 5.93
N TYR A 315 -5.52 -10.24 4.65
CA TYR A 315 -5.47 -8.95 4.00
C TYR A 315 -6.69 -8.80 3.10
N PHE A 316 -7.05 -7.57 2.79
CA PHE A 316 -8.12 -7.26 1.85
C PHE A 316 -7.80 -5.93 1.19
N GLY A 317 -8.15 -5.76 -0.07
CA GLY A 317 -7.96 -4.52 -0.80
C GLY A 317 -9.27 -4.04 -1.41
N GLY A 318 -9.57 -2.75 -1.22
CA GLY A 318 -10.72 -2.13 -1.85
C GLY A 318 -10.80 -0.64 -1.53
N SER A 319 -11.33 0.13 -2.49
CA SER A 319 -11.41 1.60 -2.39
C SER A 319 -12.85 2.13 -2.28
N SER A 320 -13.86 1.25 -2.34
CA SER A 320 -15.26 1.63 -2.12
C SER A 320 -15.57 1.72 -0.63
N ASP A 321 -16.59 2.49 -0.26
CA ASP A 321 -17.02 2.63 1.15
C ASP A 321 -17.35 1.26 1.76
N VAL A 322 -18.08 0.41 1.02
CA VAL A 322 -18.42 -0.96 1.44
C VAL A 322 -17.18 -1.84 1.64
N ALA A 323 -16.14 -1.65 0.83
CA ALA A 323 -14.88 -2.38 1.02
C ALA A 323 -14.13 -1.92 2.28
N GLN A 324 -14.14 -0.61 2.54
CA GLN A 324 -13.49 -0.07 3.73
C GLN A 324 -14.19 -0.52 5.02
N ASP A 325 -15.52 -0.60 5.00
CA ASP A 325 -16.30 -1.13 6.12
C ASP A 325 -16.00 -2.62 6.38
N LEU A 326 -15.96 -3.45 5.33
CA LEU A 326 -15.58 -4.87 5.44
C LEU A 326 -14.17 -5.04 6.00
N ALA A 327 -13.22 -4.24 5.51
CA ALA A 327 -11.84 -4.26 5.97
C ALA A 327 -11.73 -3.90 7.46
N ALA A 328 -12.41 -2.82 7.86
CA ALA A 328 -12.37 -2.29 9.22
C ALA A 328 -12.94 -3.28 10.24
N GLU A 329 -13.94 -4.05 9.85
CA GLU A 329 -14.61 -5.00 10.76
C GLU A 329 -13.89 -6.36 10.83
N GLN A 330 -13.31 -6.85 9.73
CA GLN A 330 -12.97 -8.28 9.63
C GLN A 330 -11.52 -8.61 9.26
N VAL A 331 -10.70 -7.62 8.90
CA VAL A 331 -9.39 -7.82 8.29
C VAL A 331 -8.29 -7.14 9.10
N ARG A 332 -7.09 -7.72 9.12
CA ARG A 332 -5.97 -7.20 9.93
C ARG A 332 -5.22 -6.04 9.27
N SER A 333 -5.24 -5.97 7.94
CA SER A 333 -4.54 -4.93 7.18
C SER A 333 -5.21 -4.70 5.82
N LEU A 334 -5.31 -3.43 5.43
CA LEU A 334 -5.90 -2.97 4.18
C LEU A 334 -4.79 -2.75 3.13
N SER A 335 -4.97 -3.34 1.95
CA SER A 335 -4.09 -3.17 0.79
C SER A 335 -4.66 -2.08 -0.11
N HIS A 336 -3.87 -1.05 -0.41
CA HIS A 336 -4.25 0.01 -1.36
C HIS A 336 -3.39 -0.06 -2.61
N LEU A 337 -3.98 0.17 -3.78
CA LEU A 337 -3.20 0.54 -4.96
C LEU A 337 -2.43 1.83 -4.63
N GLY A 338 -1.17 1.90 -5.04
CA GLY A 338 -0.38 3.11 -4.93
C GLY A 338 -1.04 4.26 -5.67
N ARG A 339 -1.76 5.11 -4.95
CA ARG A 339 -2.39 6.32 -5.49
C ARG A 339 -1.54 7.51 -5.10
N ALA A 340 -1.45 8.51 -5.97
CA ALA A 340 -0.85 9.78 -5.62
C ALA A 340 -1.50 10.31 -4.33
N PRO A 341 -0.72 10.72 -3.31
CA PRO A 341 -1.28 11.23 -2.06
C PRO A 341 -2.23 12.39 -2.36
N GLY A 342 -3.53 12.26 -2.04
CA GLY A 342 -4.52 13.34 -2.17
C GLY A 342 -5.53 13.24 -3.31
N ALA A 343 -5.54 12.18 -4.12
CA ALA A 343 -6.62 11.98 -5.09
C ALA A 343 -7.90 11.48 -4.39
N GLY A 344 -8.73 12.39 -3.88
CA GLY A 344 -10.10 12.11 -3.46
C GLY A 344 -10.98 11.79 -4.68
N GLY A 345 -11.92 10.85 -4.53
CA GLY A 345 -12.85 10.46 -5.58
C GLY A 345 -13.81 11.59 -5.97
N GLY A 346 -13.45 12.36 -6.99
CA GLY A 346 -14.41 13.18 -7.72
C GLY A 346 -15.22 12.28 -8.65
N LYS A 347 -16.50 12.06 -8.34
CA LYS A 347 -17.47 11.50 -9.29
C LYS A 347 -17.56 12.45 -10.49
N ASN A 348 -16.98 12.08 -11.63
CA ASN A 348 -17.37 12.68 -12.89
C ASN A 348 -18.80 12.20 -13.20
N ARG A 349 -19.79 13.04 -12.89
CA ARG A 349 -21.10 12.98 -13.54
C ARG A 349 -20.89 13.50 -14.97
N PRO A 350 -21.26 12.75 -16.02
CA PRO A 350 -21.39 13.34 -17.34
C PRO A 350 -22.58 14.31 -17.32
N GLY A 351 -22.31 15.58 -17.58
CA GLY A 351 -23.34 16.59 -17.85
C GLY A 351 -23.73 16.56 -19.33
N ALA A 352 -25.04 16.62 -19.54
CA ALA A 352 -25.84 17.05 -20.71
C ALA A 352 -25.16 17.12 -22.09
#